data_AF-A0A2T6M4U0-F1
#
_entry.id   AF-A0A2T6M4U0-F1
#
_cell.length_a   1.000
_cell.length_b   1.000
_cell.length_c   1.000
_cell.angle_alpha   90.00
_cell.angle_beta   90.00
_cell.angle_gamma   90.00
#
_symmetry.space_group_name_H-M   'P 1'
#
loop_
_entity.id
_entity.type
_entity.pdbx_description
1 polymer ?
#
loop_
_entity_poly.entity_id
_entity_poly.type
_entity_poly.pdbx_seq_one_letter_code
_entity_poly.pdbx_strand_id
1 'polypeptide(L)'
;MRLAAHPLRLLAPALLLFPAVMLGATPAQAARARTAVPDAQPADDGPQQGDEKVNQLIIYGDDPCPVSTAEQITVCARKDEAERFRIPAPLRDNPNDPKNQTWTDRVKAYETVGAAGINSCSPVGSGGATGCTARLIHDAYAEKKQSSDVQFGKLIEEERQRRLSTIDKDAAEEQARVETLEKEYEARLARERDGTPAPSTPKPGETAPTQN
;
A
#
# COMPACT_ATOMS: atom_id res chain seq x y z
N MET A 1 18.79 36.29 33.92
CA MET A 1 17.86 37.41 34.19
C MET A 1 18.01 38.47 33.10
N ARG A 2 17.10 38.50 32.13
CA ARG A 2 16.43 39.69 31.56
C ARG A 2 15.61 39.26 30.34
N LEU A 3 14.30 39.38 30.50
CA LEU A 3 13.25 39.18 29.52
C LEU A 3 13.18 40.36 28.53
N ALA A 4 12.78 40.09 27.28
CA ALA A 4 11.90 40.93 26.44
C ALA A 4 11.69 40.20 25.10
N ALA A 5 10.63 39.39 24.91
CA ALA A 5 9.27 39.79 24.54
C ALA A 5 9.19 40.69 23.29
N HIS A 6 9.03 40.09 22.11
CA HIS A 6 8.66 40.78 20.87
C HIS A 6 7.14 40.66 20.65
N PRO A 7 6.42 41.78 20.40
CA PRO A 7 4.97 41.76 20.26
C PRO A 7 4.50 41.48 18.83
N LEU A 8 3.49 40.63 18.78
CA LEU A 8 2.57 40.28 17.71
C LEU A 8 1.93 41.53 17.08
N ARG A 9 1.99 41.68 15.74
CA ARG A 9 1.17 42.64 14.99
C ARG A 9 0.20 41.89 14.07
N LEU A 10 -1.03 41.75 14.57
CA LEU A 10 -2.24 41.50 13.80
C LEU A 10 -2.60 42.76 12.98
N LEU A 11 -2.97 42.58 11.71
CA LEU A 11 -3.65 43.62 10.93
C LEU A 11 -4.58 42.95 9.90
N ALA A 12 -5.88 43.11 10.16
CA ALA A 12 -7.00 42.92 9.24
C ALA A 12 -8.01 44.05 9.56
N PRO A 13 -9.08 44.24 8.77
CA PRO A 13 -9.11 44.64 7.36
C PRO A 13 -9.81 46.00 7.20
N ALA A 14 -9.53 46.72 6.10
CA ALA A 14 -10.15 48.01 5.81
C ALA A 14 -11.58 47.85 5.28
N LEU A 15 -12.52 48.34 6.09
CA LEU A 15 -13.92 48.60 5.78
C LEU A 15 -14.00 49.80 4.80
N LEU A 16 -14.64 49.65 3.63
CA LEU A 16 -15.07 50.79 2.81
C LEU A 16 -16.54 50.64 2.41
N LEU A 17 -17.20 51.79 2.53
CA LEU A 17 -18.63 52.04 2.60
C LEU A 17 -19.21 52.33 1.19
N PHE A 18 -20.37 51.72 0.91
CA PHE A 18 -21.50 52.05 0.01
C PHE A 18 -21.45 53.28 -0.95
N PRO A 19 -22.10 53.17 -2.13
CA PRO A 19 -23.50 53.62 -2.18
C PRO A 19 -24.48 52.69 -2.91
N ALA A 20 -25.75 52.85 -2.53
CA ALA A 20 -26.92 52.13 -2.99
C ALA A 20 -27.39 52.54 -4.39
N VAL A 21 -27.80 51.56 -5.20
CA VAL A 21 -28.71 51.73 -6.33
C VAL A 21 -29.79 50.65 -6.24
N MET A 22 -31.03 51.09 -6.06
CA MET A 22 -32.26 50.29 -6.16
C MET A 22 -32.85 50.50 -7.56
N LEU A 23 -33.07 49.43 -8.34
CA LEU A 23 -34.23 49.29 -9.25
C LEU A 23 -34.25 47.91 -9.95
N GLY A 24 -35.41 47.25 -9.93
CA GLY A 24 -35.83 46.35 -11.02
C GLY A 24 -35.97 44.87 -10.67
N ALA A 25 -37.22 44.41 -10.54
CA ALA A 25 -37.60 43.01 -10.49
C ALA A 25 -37.64 42.38 -11.90
N THR A 26 -37.03 41.20 -12.08
CA THR A 26 -37.41 40.19 -13.08
C THR A 26 -37.06 38.78 -12.54
N PRO A 27 -38.00 37.82 -12.48
CA PRO A 27 -37.67 36.42 -12.20
C PRO A 27 -37.35 35.73 -13.54
N ALA A 28 -36.08 35.68 -13.93
CA ALA A 28 -35.64 34.90 -15.07
C ALA A 28 -35.37 33.44 -14.64
N GLN A 29 -35.98 32.51 -15.37
CA GLN A 29 -35.93 31.07 -15.18
C GLN A 29 -34.52 30.51 -14.87
N ALA A 30 -34.43 29.70 -13.83
CA ALA A 30 -33.34 28.76 -13.64
C ALA A 30 -33.46 27.62 -14.69
N ALA A 31 -32.90 27.83 -15.88
CA ALA A 31 -32.57 26.74 -16.79
C ALA A 31 -31.39 25.96 -16.18
N ARG A 32 -31.68 24.89 -15.45
CA ARG A 32 -30.68 23.87 -15.08
C ARG A 32 -30.22 23.16 -16.36
N ALA A 33 -29.13 23.64 -16.94
CA ALA A 33 -28.35 22.86 -17.87
C ALA A 33 -27.80 21.63 -17.10
N ARG A 34 -28.33 20.45 -17.41
CA ARG A 34 -27.70 19.18 -17.02
C ARG A 34 -26.42 19.07 -17.86
N THR A 35 -25.27 19.40 -17.28
CA THR A 35 -23.99 18.95 -17.84
C THR A 35 -23.94 17.44 -17.65
N ALA A 36 -23.95 16.70 -18.76
CA ALA A 36 -23.61 15.29 -18.76
C ALA A 36 -22.18 15.16 -18.21
N VAL A 37 -22.04 14.52 -17.05
CA VAL A 37 -20.74 14.04 -16.56
C VAL A 37 -20.39 12.86 -17.46
N PRO A 38 -19.25 12.89 -18.19
CA PRO A 38 -18.81 11.69 -18.88
C PRO A 38 -18.47 10.63 -17.83
N ASP A 39 -19.06 9.44 -17.97
CA ASP A 39 -18.66 8.24 -17.25
C ASP A 39 -17.18 7.95 -17.55
N ALA A 40 -16.29 8.43 -16.69
CA ALA A 40 -14.92 7.97 -16.63
C ALA A 40 -14.94 6.61 -15.92
N GLN A 41 -14.85 5.52 -16.70
CA GLN A 41 -14.57 4.21 -16.11
C GLN A 41 -13.22 4.29 -15.39
N PRO A 42 -13.10 3.75 -14.16
CA PRO A 42 -11.82 3.71 -13.47
C PRO A 42 -10.86 2.84 -14.27
N ALA A 43 -9.75 3.43 -14.70
CA ALA A 43 -8.60 2.69 -15.22
C ALA A 43 -7.98 1.92 -14.05
N ASP A 44 -7.81 0.61 -14.24
CA ASP A 44 -7.13 -0.29 -13.31
C ASP A 44 -5.61 -0.06 -13.45
N ASP A 45 -5.08 0.89 -12.69
CA ASP A 45 -3.64 1.19 -12.64
C ASP A 45 -2.94 0.16 -11.73
N GLY A 46 -2.71 -1.04 -12.26
CA GLY A 46 -1.74 -1.99 -11.73
C GLY A 46 -0.30 -1.43 -11.77
N PRO A 47 0.64 -1.99 -11.00
CA PRO A 47 1.96 -1.40 -10.78
C PRO A 47 2.74 -1.20 -12.10
N GLN A 48 2.95 0.06 -12.48
CA GLN A 48 3.75 0.46 -13.63
C GLN A 48 5.22 0.12 -13.40
N GLN A 49 5.68 -0.99 -13.98
CA GLN A 49 7.08 -1.23 -14.30
C GLN A 49 7.21 -1.28 -15.82
N GLY A 50 7.76 -0.21 -16.40
CA GLY A 50 7.93 -0.01 -17.84
C GLY A 50 6.68 0.59 -18.49
N ASP A 51 6.85 1.54 -19.42
CA ASP A 51 5.78 2.18 -20.21
C ASP A 51 5.11 1.22 -21.22
N GLU A 52 5.05 -0.08 -20.89
CA GLU A 52 4.51 -1.13 -21.72
C GLU A 52 3.07 -1.43 -21.28
N LYS A 53 2.11 -1.22 -22.17
CA LYS A 53 0.70 -1.46 -21.86
C LYS A 53 0.45 -2.97 -21.75
N VAL A 54 0.09 -3.46 -20.58
CA VAL A 54 -0.26 -4.88 -20.39
C VAL A 54 -1.77 -5.06 -20.42
N ASN A 55 -2.26 -5.87 -21.35
CA ASN A 55 -3.66 -6.26 -21.46
C ASN A 55 -3.83 -7.71 -21.02
N GLN A 56 -4.55 -7.92 -19.91
CA GLN A 56 -4.79 -9.24 -19.34
C GLN A 56 -6.20 -9.72 -19.72
N LEU A 57 -6.29 -10.79 -20.51
CA LEU A 57 -7.57 -11.36 -20.94
C LEU A 57 -7.72 -12.79 -20.44
N ILE A 58 -8.95 -13.14 -20.07
CA ILE A 58 -9.33 -14.52 -19.74
C ILE A 58 -10.01 -15.12 -20.97
N ILE A 59 -9.47 -16.24 -21.44
CA ILE A 59 -9.91 -16.94 -22.66
C ILE A 59 -10.50 -18.28 -22.26
N TYR A 60 -11.60 -18.68 -22.90
CA TYR A 60 -12.29 -19.94 -22.62
C TYR A 60 -11.98 -20.98 -23.71
N GLY A 61 -11.78 -22.22 -23.28
CA GLY A 61 -11.43 -23.37 -24.12
C GLY A 61 -10.39 -23.08 -25.18
N ASP A 62 -10.78 -23.14 -26.45
CA ASP A 62 -9.90 -22.99 -27.62
C ASP A 62 -10.03 -21.61 -28.30
N ASP A 63 -10.66 -20.64 -27.65
CA ASP A 63 -10.76 -19.29 -28.19
C ASP A 63 -9.35 -18.70 -28.46
N PRO A 64 -9.15 -17.97 -29.57
CA PRO A 64 -7.84 -17.46 -29.96
C PRO A 64 -7.39 -16.31 -29.04
N CYS A 65 -6.16 -16.41 -28.53
CA CYS A 65 -5.50 -15.30 -27.84
C CYS A 65 -5.01 -14.26 -28.85
N PRO A 66 -5.44 -12.98 -28.74
CA PRO A 66 -4.91 -11.94 -29.60
C PRO A 66 -3.40 -11.80 -29.39
N VAL A 67 -2.67 -11.69 -30.49
CA VAL A 67 -1.21 -11.52 -30.46
C VAL A 67 -0.85 -10.16 -29.86
N SER A 68 0.19 -10.14 -29.03
CA SER A 68 0.79 -8.92 -28.51
C SER A 68 1.34 -8.05 -29.65
N THR A 69 1.18 -6.74 -29.55
CA THR A 69 1.77 -5.77 -30.47
C THR A 69 3.02 -5.15 -29.84
N ALA A 70 3.81 -4.41 -30.63
CA ALA A 70 5.02 -3.73 -30.13
C ALA A 70 4.75 -2.66 -29.04
N GLU A 71 3.49 -2.24 -28.89
CA GLU A 71 3.04 -1.22 -27.94
C GLU A 71 2.22 -1.82 -26.78
N GLN A 72 1.87 -3.11 -26.85
CA GLN A 72 0.95 -3.75 -25.92
C GLN A 72 1.22 -5.26 -25.78
N ILE A 73 1.64 -5.67 -24.58
CA ILE A 73 1.73 -7.09 -24.21
C ILE A 73 0.31 -7.59 -23.91
N THR A 74 -0.08 -8.68 -24.58
CA THR A 74 -1.33 -9.40 -24.28
C THR A 74 -1.00 -10.67 -23.52
N VAL A 75 -1.46 -10.77 -22.26
CA VAL A 75 -1.31 -11.96 -21.42
C VAL A 75 -2.66 -12.65 -21.31
N CYS A 76 -2.74 -13.89 -21.79
CA CYS A 76 -3.97 -14.67 -21.81
C CYS A 76 -3.93 -15.77 -20.74
N ALA A 77 -4.87 -15.73 -19.79
CA ALA A 77 -5.13 -16.84 -18.89
C ALA A 77 -6.24 -17.74 -19.49
N ARG A 78 -5.91 -19.01 -19.81
CA ARG A 78 -6.87 -19.95 -20.39
C ARG A 78 -7.68 -20.66 -19.29
N LYS A 79 -9.00 -20.73 -19.45
CA LYS A 79 -9.95 -21.48 -18.62
C LYS A 79 -10.74 -22.46 -19.49
N ASP A 80 -11.33 -23.50 -18.91
CA ASP A 80 -12.16 -24.46 -19.65
C ASP A 80 -13.45 -23.83 -20.19
N GLU A 81 -14.02 -24.36 -21.28
CA GLU A 81 -15.31 -23.90 -21.85
C GLU A 81 -16.46 -23.92 -20.83
N ALA A 82 -16.45 -24.89 -19.91
CA ALA A 82 -17.46 -25.00 -18.86
C ALA A 82 -17.44 -23.83 -17.86
N GLU A 83 -16.34 -23.07 -17.79
CA GLU A 83 -16.19 -21.90 -16.92
C GLU A 83 -16.81 -20.62 -17.53
N ARG A 84 -17.18 -20.63 -18.81
CA ARG A 84 -17.75 -19.47 -19.52
C ARG A 84 -19.11 -19.02 -18.99
N PHE A 85 -19.93 -19.99 -18.55
CA PHE A 85 -21.30 -19.74 -18.08
C PHE A 85 -21.49 -20.09 -16.60
N ARG A 86 -20.40 -20.41 -15.89
CA ARG A 86 -20.43 -20.82 -14.49
C ARG A 86 -19.90 -19.68 -13.62
N ILE A 87 -20.40 -19.58 -12.39
CA ILE A 87 -19.81 -18.71 -11.38
C ILE A 87 -18.31 -19.06 -11.27
N PRO A 88 -17.39 -18.08 -11.35
CA PRO A 88 -15.96 -18.33 -11.27
C PRO A 88 -15.60 -19.20 -10.07
N ALA A 89 -14.70 -20.17 -10.25
CA ALA A 89 -14.25 -21.05 -9.17
C ALA A 89 -14.01 -20.37 -7.80
N PRO A 90 -13.31 -19.23 -7.69
CA PRO A 90 -13.08 -18.58 -6.39
C PRO A 90 -14.34 -18.00 -5.73
N LEU A 91 -15.43 -17.84 -6.47
CA LEU A 91 -16.72 -17.33 -5.97
C LEU A 91 -17.76 -18.45 -5.81
N ARG A 92 -17.37 -19.71 -6.01
CA ARG A 92 -18.28 -20.86 -5.81
C ARG A 92 -18.51 -21.17 -4.34
N ASP A 93 -17.50 -20.90 -3.52
CA ASP A 93 -17.59 -21.13 -2.09
C ASP A 93 -18.45 -20.06 -1.45
N ASN A 94 -19.18 -20.46 -0.40
CA ASN A 94 -19.93 -19.50 0.39
C ASN A 94 -18.94 -18.76 1.31
N PRO A 95 -18.69 -17.45 1.12
CA PRO A 95 -17.81 -16.69 2.00
C PRO A 95 -18.33 -16.65 3.45
N ASN A 96 -19.63 -16.89 3.65
CA ASN A 96 -20.28 -16.94 4.95
C ASN A 96 -20.41 -18.37 5.51
N ASP A 97 -19.76 -19.39 4.92
CA ASP A 97 -19.75 -20.73 5.49
C ASP A 97 -19.06 -20.70 6.88
N PRO A 98 -19.68 -21.23 7.95
CA PRO A 98 -19.06 -21.31 9.26
C PRO A 98 -17.69 -22.01 9.27
N LYS A 99 -17.39 -22.87 8.28
CA LYS A 99 -16.06 -23.49 8.12
C LYS A 99 -14.96 -22.50 7.77
N ASN A 100 -15.30 -21.38 7.13
CA ASN A 100 -14.36 -20.33 6.75
C ASN A 100 -14.10 -19.33 7.88
N GLN A 101 -14.88 -19.39 8.96
CA GLN A 101 -14.67 -18.55 10.15
C GLN A 101 -13.73 -19.23 11.15
N THR A 102 -12.92 -18.41 11.83
CA THR A 102 -12.04 -18.92 12.87
C THR A 102 -12.87 -19.53 14.01
N TRP A 103 -12.35 -20.60 14.63
CA TRP A 103 -13.06 -21.25 15.74
C TRP A 103 -13.38 -20.27 16.87
N THR A 104 -12.45 -19.37 17.19
CA THR A 104 -12.62 -18.33 18.20
C THR A 104 -13.77 -17.38 17.88
N ASP A 105 -13.93 -16.96 16.62
CA ASP A 105 -15.01 -16.05 16.23
C ASP A 105 -16.37 -16.75 16.26
N ARG A 106 -16.41 -18.05 15.95
CA ARG A 106 -17.61 -18.87 16.13
C ARG A 106 -18.02 -18.99 17.60
N VAL A 107 -17.07 -19.19 18.51
CA VAL A 107 -17.35 -19.25 19.95
C VAL A 107 -17.89 -17.91 20.46
N LYS A 108 -17.28 -16.78 20.09
CA LYS A 108 -17.79 -15.45 20.43
C LYS A 108 -19.21 -15.21 19.90
N ALA A 109 -19.53 -15.70 18.71
CA ALA A 109 -20.88 -15.60 18.16
C ALA A 109 -21.89 -16.33 19.06
N TYR A 110 -21.54 -17.50 19.60
CA TYR A 110 -22.42 -18.23 20.53
C TYR A 110 -22.70 -17.48 21.83
N GLU A 111 -21.75 -16.70 22.34
CA GLU A 111 -21.94 -15.87 23.55
C GLU A 111 -22.97 -14.76 23.36
N THR A 112 -23.16 -14.30 22.11
CA THR A 112 -24.11 -13.23 21.78
C THR A 112 -25.52 -13.73 21.47
N VAL A 113 -25.73 -15.04 21.33
CA VAL A 113 -27.05 -15.61 21.07
C VAL A 113 -27.94 -15.40 22.30
N GLY A 114 -29.05 -14.67 22.11
CA GLY A 114 -29.98 -14.34 23.19
C GLY A 114 -29.66 -13.03 23.93
N ALA A 115 -28.57 -12.33 23.57
CA ALA A 115 -28.33 -10.98 24.05
C ALA A 115 -29.41 -10.03 23.50
N ALA A 116 -30.18 -9.40 24.39
CA ALA A 116 -31.20 -8.40 24.05
C ALA A 116 -31.06 -7.19 24.99
N GLY A 117 -31.17 -5.99 24.44
CA GLY A 117 -31.01 -4.72 25.17
C GLY A 117 -30.05 -3.75 24.49
N ILE A 118 -29.65 -2.70 25.21
CA ILE A 118 -28.74 -1.66 24.72
C ILE A 118 -27.38 -2.29 24.38
N ASN A 119 -26.82 -1.95 23.21
CA ASN A 119 -25.58 -2.51 22.64
C ASN A 119 -25.67 -3.96 22.11
N SER A 120 -26.84 -4.60 22.13
CA SER A 120 -27.05 -5.84 21.36
C SER A 120 -27.49 -5.49 19.93
N CYS A 121 -27.05 -6.25 18.92
CA CYS A 121 -27.61 -6.15 17.56
C CYS A 121 -28.75 -7.16 17.39
N SER A 122 -29.76 -7.07 18.26
CA SER A 122 -30.92 -7.96 18.26
C SER A 122 -32.16 -7.23 17.72
N PRO A 123 -33.01 -7.88 16.89
CA PRO A 123 -34.27 -7.31 16.45
C PRO A 123 -35.32 -7.23 17.56
N VAL A 124 -35.08 -7.85 18.73
CA VAL A 124 -35.99 -7.83 19.88
C VAL A 124 -35.49 -6.90 20.99
N GLY A 125 -36.34 -5.96 21.41
CA GLY A 125 -36.07 -5.03 22.53
C GLY A 125 -35.71 -3.60 22.12
N SER A 126 -35.88 -2.65 23.04
CA SER A 126 -35.46 -1.25 22.85
C SER A 126 -33.94 -1.14 23.02
N GLY A 127 -33.26 -0.52 22.04
CA GLY A 127 -31.80 -0.39 22.02
C GLY A 127 -31.04 -1.32 21.06
N GLY A 128 -31.74 -2.17 20.31
CA GLY A 128 -31.11 -2.99 19.25
C GLY A 128 -30.47 -2.17 18.12
N ALA A 129 -31.09 -1.03 17.79
CA ALA A 129 -30.60 -0.14 16.73
C ALA A 129 -29.20 0.44 17.04
N THR A 130 -28.88 0.75 18.29
CA THR A 130 -27.56 1.29 18.65
C THR A 130 -26.47 0.24 18.56
N GLY A 131 -26.75 -1.00 18.98
CA GLY A 131 -25.83 -2.13 18.84
C GLY A 131 -25.60 -2.53 17.39
N CYS A 132 -26.64 -2.54 16.55
CA CYS A 132 -26.47 -2.81 15.12
C CYS A 132 -25.72 -1.70 14.39
N THR A 133 -25.96 -0.43 14.70
CA THR A 133 -25.16 0.68 14.17
C THR A 133 -23.67 0.50 14.52
N ALA A 134 -23.35 0.19 15.78
CA ALA A 134 -21.97 -0.03 16.19
C ALA A 134 -21.32 -1.21 15.44
N ARG A 135 -22.07 -2.30 15.25
CA ARG A 135 -21.62 -3.45 14.46
C ARG A 135 -21.35 -3.07 13.01
N LEU A 136 -22.28 -2.40 12.34
CA LEU A 136 -22.12 -1.98 10.95
C LEU A 136 -20.91 -1.05 10.77
N ILE A 137 -20.67 -0.16 11.75
CA ILE A 137 -19.46 0.68 11.76
C ILE A 137 -18.20 -0.19 11.87
N HIS A 138 -18.17 -1.13 12.81
CA HIS A 138 -17.04 -2.04 12.98
C HIS A 138 -16.76 -2.86 11.70
N ASP A 139 -17.81 -3.43 11.11
CA ASP A 139 -17.71 -4.26 9.91
C ASP A 139 -17.20 -3.43 8.72
N ALA A 140 -17.67 -2.18 8.54
CA ALA A 140 -17.16 -1.26 7.53
C ALA A 140 -15.66 -0.94 7.70
N TYR A 141 -15.18 -0.75 8.94
CA TYR A 141 -13.75 -0.56 9.20
C TYR A 141 -12.94 -1.85 9.02
N ALA A 142 -13.52 -3.01 9.30
CA ALA A 142 -12.88 -4.31 9.08
C ALA A 142 -12.68 -4.57 7.58
N GLU A 143 -13.72 -4.34 6.77
CA GLU A 143 -13.65 -4.41 5.31
C GLU A 143 -12.60 -3.44 4.75
N LYS A 144 -12.56 -2.20 5.25
CA LYS A 144 -11.54 -1.22 4.84
C LYS A 144 -10.11 -1.70 5.15
N LYS A 145 -9.88 -2.39 6.27
CA LYS A 145 -8.56 -2.95 6.60
C LYS A 145 -8.19 -4.12 5.71
N GLN A 146 -9.19 -4.86 5.22
CA GLN A 146 -9.01 -5.99 4.31
C GLN A 146 -9.03 -5.59 2.84
N SER A 147 -9.24 -4.30 2.52
CA SER A 147 -9.24 -3.84 1.13
C SER A 147 -7.92 -4.15 0.44
N SER A 148 -8.00 -4.46 -0.86
CA SER A 148 -6.85 -4.81 -1.69
C SER A 148 -5.73 -3.78 -1.58
N ASP A 149 -6.06 -2.49 -1.61
CA ASP A 149 -5.07 -1.40 -1.60
C ASP A 149 -4.22 -1.39 -0.33
N VAL A 150 -4.84 -1.68 0.83
CA VAL A 150 -4.12 -1.75 2.11
C VAL A 150 -3.24 -2.99 2.16
N GLN A 151 -3.73 -4.13 1.66
CA GLN A 151 -2.96 -5.37 1.61
C GLN A 151 -1.77 -5.24 0.64
N PHE A 152 -1.98 -4.66 -0.55
CA PHE A 152 -0.90 -4.36 -1.49
C PHE A 152 0.11 -3.38 -0.90
N GLY A 153 -0.34 -2.32 -0.22
CA GLY A 153 0.55 -1.38 0.46
C GLY A 153 1.43 -2.06 1.52
N LYS A 154 0.88 -3.02 2.28
CA LYS A 154 1.65 -3.81 3.25
C LYS A 154 2.73 -4.67 2.57
N LEU A 155 2.38 -5.34 1.48
CA LEU A 155 3.33 -6.16 0.71
C LEU A 155 4.46 -5.31 0.12
N ILE A 156 4.13 -4.12 -0.40
CA ILE A 156 5.12 -3.17 -0.93
C ILE A 156 6.09 -2.72 0.18
N GLU A 157 5.56 -2.40 1.37
CA GLU A 157 6.40 -2.00 2.49
C GLU A 157 7.29 -3.14 2.97
N GLU A 158 6.78 -4.37 3.05
CA GLU A 158 7.58 -5.55 3.38
C GLU A 158 8.75 -5.75 2.41
N GLU A 159 8.50 -5.64 1.09
CA GLU A 159 9.56 -5.73 0.09
C GLU A 159 10.53 -4.54 0.12
N ARG A 160 10.04 -3.33 0.42
CA ARG A 160 10.91 -2.17 0.66
C ARG A 160 11.86 -2.45 1.82
N GLN A 161 11.34 -2.94 2.95
CA GLN A 161 12.14 -3.29 4.12
C GLN A 161 13.15 -4.41 3.79
N ARG A 162 12.76 -5.41 2.98
CA ARG A 162 13.67 -6.45 2.50
C ARG A 162 14.83 -5.88 1.70
N ARG A 163 14.55 -4.99 0.74
CA ARG A 163 15.59 -4.32 -0.07
C ARG A 163 16.50 -3.45 0.79
N LEU A 164 15.93 -2.66 1.70
CA LEU A 164 16.70 -1.84 2.66
C LEU A 164 17.62 -2.70 3.53
N SER A 165 17.13 -3.83 4.04
CA SER A 165 17.93 -4.74 4.88
C SER A 165 19.12 -5.37 4.16
N THR A 166 19.08 -5.45 2.82
CA THR A 166 20.22 -5.92 2.02
C THR A 166 21.25 -4.81 1.87
N ILE A 167 20.80 -3.59 1.56
CA ILE A 167 21.66 -2.41 1.46
C ILE A 167 22.38 -2.14 2.78
N ASP A 168 21.69 -2.25 3.92
CA ASP A 168 22.28 -2.04 5.24
C ASP A 168 23.38 -3.06 5.57
N LYS A 169 23.23 -4.32 5.11
CA LYS A 169 24.26 -5.36 5.27
C LYS A 169 25.47 -5.07 4.40
N ASP A 170 25.25 -4.79 3.11
CA ASP A 170 26.33 -4.50 2.16
C ASP A 170 27.13 -3.26 2.62
N ALA A 171 26.42 -2.21 3.08
CA ALA A 171 27.06 -1.02 3.63
C ALA A 171 27.88 -1.31 4.89
N ALA A 172 27.40 -2.19 5.78
CA ALA A 172 28.14 -2.60 6.97
C ALA A 172 29.40 -3.41 6.63
N GLU A 173 29.31 -4.30 5.63
CA GLU A 173 30.46 -5.09 5.14
C GLU A 173 31.52 -4.18 4.51
N GLU A 174 31.13 -3.23 3.67
CA GLU A 174 32.07 -2.30 3.06
C GLU A 174 32.68 -1.34 4.08
N GLN A 175 31.90 -0.86 5.04
CA GLN A 175 32.43 -0.05 6.14
C GLN A 175 33.47 -0.83 6.95
N ALA A 176 33.20 -2.09 7.29
CA ALA A 176 34.17 -2.95 7.99
C ALA A 176 35.43 -3.17 7.15
N ARG A 177 35.29 -3.35 5.83
CA ARG A 177 36.43 -3.50 4.90
C ARG A 177 37.28 -2.23 4.86
N VAL A 178 36.67 -1.06 4.75
CA VAL A 178 37.39 0.23 4.77
C VAL A 178 38.16 0.41 6.07
N GLU A 179 37.53 0.12 7.22
CA GLU A 179 38.20 0.21 8.52
C GLU A 179 39.40 -0.73 8.66
N THR A 180 39.35 -1.93 8.06
CA THR A 180 40.53 -2.82 8.03
C THR A 180 41.65 -2.25 7.19
N LEU A 181 41.34 -1.70 6.01
CA LEU A 181 42.33 -1.10 5.12
C LEU A 181 42.96 0.16 5.73
N GLU A 182 42.19 0.98 6.44
CA GLU A 182 42.69 2.15 7.16
C GLU A 182 43.66 1.76 8.28
N LYS A 183 43.32 0.74 9.08
CA LYS A 183 44.21 0.21 10.14
C LYS A 183 45.52 -0.34 9.56
N GLU A 184 45.45 -1.06 8.44
CA GLU A 184 46.64 -1.56 7.75
C GLU A 184 47.53 -0.42 7.20
N TYR A 185 46.89 0.64 6.67
CA TYR A 185 47.58 1.84 6.18
C TYR A 185 48.28 2.58 7.32
N GLU A 186 47.60 2.81 8.43
CA GLU A 186 48.18 3.44 9.64
C GLU A 186 49.35 2.62 10.19
N ALA A 187 49.22 1.29 10.25
CA ALA A 187 50.30 0.41 10.69
C ALA A 187 51.52 0.47 9.77
N ARG A 188 51.33 0.64 8.46
CA ARG A 188 52.42 0.87 7.51
C ARG A 188 53.11 2.20 7.76
N LEU A 189 52.36 3.29 7.92
CA LEU A 189 52.91 4.60 8.23
C LEU A 189 53.67 4.62 9.58
N ALA A 190 53.19 3.90 10.59
CA ALA A 190 53.88 3.77 11.87
C ALA A 190 55.24 3.07 11.71
N ARG A 191 55.29 1.95 10.96
CA ARG A 191 56.54 1.23 10.68
C ARG A 191 57.57 2.09 9.92
N GLU A 192 57.10 2.88 8.96
CA GLU A 192 57.94 3.81 8.20
C GLU A 192 58.53 4.90 9.12
N ARG A 193 57.73 5.43 10.06
CA ARG A 193 58.19 6.42 11.05
C ARG A 193 59.23 5.86 12.00
N ASP A 194 59.08 4.59 12.38
CA ASP A 194 59.96 3.90 13.33
C ASP A 194 61.19 3.26 12.65
N GLY A 195 61.35 3.41 11.33
CA GLY A 195 62.49 2.86 10.58
C GLY A 195 62.56 1.33 10.53
N THR A 196 61.43 0.63 10.77
CA THR A 196 61.38 -0.83 10.83
C THR A 196 61.09 -1.42 9.43
N PRO A 197 61.91 -2.34 8.90
CA PRO A 197 61.70 -2.91 7.56
C PRO A 197 60.39 -3.72 7.47
N ALA A 198 59.75 -3.67 6.31
CA ALA A 198 58.44 -4.29 6.08
C ALA A 198 58.50 -5.82 6.17
N PRO A 199 57.43 -6.49 6.69
CA PRO A 199 57.33 -7.94 6.63
C PRO A 199 57.17 -8.41 5.18
N SER A 200 57.80 -9.54 4.83
CA SER A 200 57.70 -10.16 3.50
C SER A 200 56.26 -10.64 3.24
N THR A 201 55.60 -10.06 2.24
CA THR A 201 54.27 -10.48 1.77
C THR A 201 54.38 -11.80 1.00
N PRO A 202 53.57 -12.84 1.32
CA PRO A 202 53.36 -13.95 0.41
C PRO A 202 52.58 -13.44 -0.82
N LYS A 203 53.01 -13.83 -2.03
CA LYS A 203 52.35 -13.49 -3.29
C LYS A 203 50.91 -14.05 -3.32
N PRO A 204 49.90 -13.29 -3.76
CA PRO A 204 48.60 -13.84 -4.10
C PRO A 204 48.73 -14.58 -5.43
N GLY A 205 48.70 -15.92 -5.40
CA GLY A 205 48.76 -16.73 -6.62
C GLY A 205 49.21 -18.19 -6.51
N GLU A 206 49.19 -18.82 -5.33
CA GLU A 206 49.41 -20.28 -5.22
C GLU A 206 48.08 -20.96 -4.83
N THR A 207 47.38 -21.49 -5.83
CA THR A 207 46.30 -22.45 -5.62
C THR A 207 46.87 -23.71 -4.96
N ALA A 208 46.38 -24.05 -3.77
CA ALA A 208 46.71 -25.31 -3.11
C ALA A 208 46.26 -26.51 -3.97
N PRO A 209 47.05 -27.60 -4.05
CA PRO A 209 46.69 -28.77 -4.85
C PRO A 209 45.55 -29.55 -4.19
N THR A 210 44.55 -29.91 -5.00
CA THR A 210 43.52 -30.91 -4.68
C THR A 210 44.19 -32.23 -4.31
N GLN A 211 43.96 -32.71 -3.08
CA GLN A 211 44.17 -34.10 -2.71
C GLN A 211 42.81 -34.73 -2.43
N ASN A 212 42.64 -35.97 -2.92
CA ASN A 212 41.43 -36.80 -2.98
C ASN A 212 40.47 -36.72 -1.79
#